data_AF-A0A2E4DCM4-F1
#
_entry.id   AF-A0A2E4DCM4-F1
#
_cell.length_a   1.000
_cell.length_b   1.000
_cell.length_c   1.000
_cell.angle_alpha   90.00
_cell.angle_beta   90.00
_cell.angle_gamma   90.00
#
_symmetry.space_group_name_H-M   'P 1'
#
loop_
_entity.id
_entity.type
_entity.pdbx_description
1 polymer ?
#
loop_
_entity_poly.entity_id
_entity_poly.type
_entity_poly.pdbx_seq_one_letter_code
_entity_poly.pdbx_strand_id
1 'polypeptide(L)'
;MMKFFSSLLLVLLVTSCALNNRSRKNIATSEIVLKGGIYQGKSWDENFRMKRISWYDEASMQYDVLISEIDKDSQFAKWLGRDYYYLDQCAKFYVTALYSDLDLGEGITYLASKLEKAGLDKRSIQDFSENFKAHQNFADWKLYNYKLYGFCRKPVEGESGSEDIVVSIPGFKTKTL
;
A
#
# COMPACT_ATOMS: atom_id res chain seq x y z
N MET A 1 11.05 -36.09 -48.04
CA MET A 1 11.71 -36.00 -46.71
C MET A 1 11.88 -34.56 -46.21
N MET A 2 12.30 -33.58 -47.03
CA MET A 2 12.60 -32.21 -46.58
C MET A 2 11.41 -31.40 -46.03
N LYS A 3 10.17 -31.65 -46.50
CA LYS A 3 8.96 -30.98 -45.99
C LYS A 3 8.57 -31.42 -44.56
N PHE A 4 8.90 -32.65 -44.17
CA PHE A 4 8.61 -33.16 -42.83
C PHE A 4 9.51 -32.52 -41.76
N PHE A 5 10.78 -32.27 -42.11
CA PHE A 5 11.73 -31.59 -41.23
C PHE A 5 11.34 -30.12 -40.96
N SER A 6 10.83 -29.41 -41.97
CA SER A 6 10.37 -28.02 -41.81
C SER A 6 9.14 -27.93 -40.88
N SER A 7 8.20 -28.88 -40.98
CA SER A 7 7.02 -28.94 -40.11
C SER A 7 7.40 -29.27 -38.65
N LEU A 8 8.35 -30.20 -38.45
CA LEU A 8 8.81 -30.58 -37.12
C LEU A 8 9.55 -29.43 -36.40
N LEU A 9 10.33 -28.64 -37.15
CA LEU A 9 11.02 -27.46 -36.61
C LEU A 9 10.02 -26.38 -36.17
N LEU A 10 8.92 -26.21 -36.92
CA LEU A 10 7.87 -25.26 -36.55
C LEU A 10 7.18 -25.67 -35.25
N VAL A 11 6.87 -26.96 -35.07
CA VAL A 11 6.22 -27.50 -33.86
C VAL A 11 7.13 -27.37 -32.61
N LEU A 12 8.44 -27.54 -32.76
CA LEU A 12 9.41 -27.35 -31.67
C LEU A 12 9.54 -25.88 -31.24
N LEU A 13 9.39 -24.92 -32.18
CA LEU A 13 9.43 -23.51 -31.85
C LEU A 13 8.18 -23.05 -31.06
N VAL A 14 6.97 -23.50 -31.40
CA VAL A 14 5.75 -23.13 -30.66
C VAL A 14 5.67 -23.76 -29.27
N THR A 15 6.30 -24.92 -29.04
CA THR A 15 6.27 -25.60 -27.73
C THR A 15 7.28 -25.06 -26.73
N SER A 16 8.33 -24.36 -27.18
CA SER A 16 9.36 -23.79 -26.31
C SER A 16 8.88 -22.65 -25.40
N CYS A 17 7.81 -21.95 -25.77
CA CYS A 17 7.25 -20.85 -24.97
C CYS A 17 6.27 -21.32 -23.88
N ALA A 18 5.80 -22.57 -23.92
CA ALA A 18 4.77 -23.07 -23.02
C ALA A 18 5.32 -23.60 -21.67
N LEU A 19 6.64 -23.71 -21.52
CA LEU A 19 7.29 -24.39 -20.40
C LEU A 19 7.62 -23.50 -19.19
N ASN A 20 7.22 -22.22 -19.19
CA ASN A 20 7.57 -21.27 -18.11
C ASN A 20 6.36 -20.90 -17.23
N ASN A 21 5.55 -21.89 -16.86
CA ASN A 21 4.40 -21.79 -15.94
C ASN A 21 4.81 -21.84 -14.46
N ARG A 22 5.87 -21.13 -14.07
CA ARG A 22 6.12 -20.86 -12.64
C ARG A 22 5.23 -19.70 -12.22
N SER A 23 4.35 -19.89 -11.24
CA SER A 23 3.59 -18.82 -10.58
C SER A 23 4.52 -17.64 -10.29
N ARG A 24 4.33 -16.51 -10.97
CA ARG A 24 5.17 -15.32 -10.87
C ARG A 24 4.66 -14.41 -9.78
N LYS A 25 4.99 -14.75 -8.55
CA LYS A 25 4.75 -13.85 -7.41
C LYS A 25 5.77 -12.72 -7.39
N ASN A 26 5.30 -11.50 -7.58
CA ASN A 26 6.12 -10.29 -7.68
C ASN A 26 5.69 -9.22 -6.68
N ILE A 27 6.62 -8.33 -6.35
CA ILE A 27 6.37 -7.17 -5.49
C ILE A 27 6.82 -5.93 -6.25
N ALA A 28 5.92 -4.98 -6.42
CA ALA A 28 6.21 -3.68 -7.03
C ALA A 28 6.25 -2.60 -5.95
N THR A 29 7.12 -1.62 -6.13
CA THR A 29 7.21 -0.43 -5.27
C THR A 29 7.10 0.82 -6.12
N SER A 30 6.28 1.76 -5.68
CA SER A 30 6.13 3.07 -6.32
C SER A 30 5.75 4.13 -5.28
N GLU A 31 5.41 5.34 -5.74
CA GLU A 31 4.90 6.43 -4.90
C GLU A 31 3.64 6.98 -5.56
N ILE A 32 2.65 7.35 -4.74
CA ILE A 32 1.55 8.21 -5.17
C ILE A 32 1.65 9.57 -4.48
N VAL A 33 1.13 10.60 -5.15
CA VAL A 33 1.16 11.96 -4.64
C VAL A 33 -0.25 12.54 -4.69
N LEU A 34 -0.74 13.06 -3.56
CA LEU A 34 -1.84 14.00 -3.54
C LEU A 34 -1.28 15.42 -3.55
N LYS A 35 -1.71 16.22 -4.53
CA LYS A 35 -1.19 17.57 -4.72
C LYS A 35 -2.09 18.59 -4.05
N GLY A 36 -1.55 19.31 -3.07
CA GLY A 36 -2.26 20.32 -2.32
C GLY A 36 -3.43 19.76 -1.53
N GLY A 37 -4.24 20.66 -0.98
CA GLY A 37 -5.45 20.30 -0.28
C GLY A 37 -6.24 21.51 0.16
N ILE A 38 -7.47 21.27 0.60
CA ILE A 38 -8.33 22.27 1.22
C ILE A 38 -8.95 21.67 2.47
N TYR A 39 -9.05 22.48 3.52
CA TYR A 39 -9.75 22.12 4.74
C TYR A 39 -10.31 23.37 5.41
N GLN A 40 -11.62 23.37 5.70
CA GLN A 40 -12.33 24.50 6.33
C GLN A 40 -12.03 25.85 5.66
N GLY A 41 -12.04 25.89 4.32
CA GLY A 41 -11.81 27.10 3.54
C GLY A 41 -10.34 27.56 3.43
N LYS A 42 -9.38 26.84 4.03
CA LYS A 42 -7.94 27.09 3.86
C LYS A 42 -7.36 26.10 2.86
N SER A 43 -6.66 26.60 1.85
CA SER A 43 -5.95 25.79 0.85
C SER A 43 -4.44 25.82 1.06
N TRP A 44 -3.75 24.80 0.54
CA TRP A 44 -2.29 24.71 0.52
C TRP A 44 -1.81 23.94 -0.70
N ASP A 45 -0.52 24.10 -1.03
CA ASP A 45 0.14 23.45 -2.18
C ASP A 45 1.16 22.36 -1.78
N GLU A 46 1.25 22.05 -0.47
CA GLU A 46 2.04 20.92 0.04
C GLU A 46 1.60 19.61 -0.63
N ASN A 47 2.55 18.70 -0.89
CA ASN A 47 2.28 17.39 -1.46
C ASN A 47 2.22 16.31 -0.37
N PHE A 48 1.17 15.50 -0.37
CA PHE A 48 1.09 14.30 0.45
C PHE A 48 1.61 13.09 -0.35
N ARG A 49 2.80 12.61 0.00
CA ARG A 49 3.45 11.48 -0.68
C ARG A 49 3.19 10.20 0.10
N MET A 50 2.69 9.17 -0.58
CA MET A 50 2.52 7.85 0.01
C MET A 50 3.38 6.85 -0.74
N LYS A 51 4.21 6.12 0.00
CA LYS A 51 4.92 4.96 -0.54
C LYS A 51 3.90 3.86 -0.81
N ARG A 52 4.01 3.24 -1.97
CA ARG A 52 3.11 2.18 -2.44
C ARG A 52 3.89 0.88 -2.59
N ILE A 53 3.38 -0.19 -2.00
CA ILE A 53 3.91 -1.55 -2.17
C ILE A 53 2.77 -2.48 -2.55
N SER A 54 2.90 -3.11 -3.71
CA SER A 54 1.86 -3.95 -4.30
C SER A 54 2.39 -5.36 -4.51
N TRP A 55 1.60 -6.37 -4.14
CA TRP A 55 1.92 -7.79 -4.29
C TRP A 55 1.06 -8.37 -5.41
N TYR A 56 1.71 -8.97 -6.41
CA TYR A 56 1.07 -9.52 -7.61
C TYR A 56 1.28 -11.03 -7.72
N ASP A 57 0.21 -11.78 -7.94
CA ASP A 57 0.29 -13.15 -8.44
C ASP A 57 -0.04 -13.11 -9.93
N GLU A 58 0.96 -13.44 -10.76
CA GLU A 58 0.92 -13.17 -12.20
C GLU A 58 0.64 -11.69 -12.51
N ALA A 59 -0.46 -11.40 -13.20
CA ALA A 59 -0.90 -10.04 -13.54
C ALA A 59 -1.93 -9.48 -12.56
N SER A 60 -2.36 -10.25 -11.56
CA SER A 60 -3.42 -9.87 -10.62
C SER A 60 -2.85 -9.34 -9.32
N MET A 61 -3.23 -8.11 -8.96
CA MET A 61 -2.83 -7.49 -7.70
C MET A 61 -3.59 -8.14 -6.53
N GLN A 62 -2.87 -8.84 -5.67
CA GLN A 62 -3.42 -9.54 -4.52
C GLN A 62 -3.58 -8.61 -3.32
N TYR A 63 -2.55 -7.83 -3.02
CA TYR A 63 -2.54 -6.87 -1.93
C TYR A 63 -1.87 -5.57 -2.36
N ASP A 64 -2.27 -4.46 -1.76
CA ASP A 64 -1.59 -3.18 -1.92
C ASP A 64 -1.60 -2.40 -0.61
N VAL A 65 -0.46 -1.80 -0.28
CA VAL A 65 -0.28 -0.94 0.89
C VAL A 65 0.24 0.39 0.39
N LEU A 66 -0.54 1.44 0.62
CA LEU A 66 -0.07 2.81 0.56
C LEU A 66 0.14 3.28 1.99
N ILE A 67 1.28 3.88 2.28
CA ILE A 67 1.63 4.35 3.62
C ILE A 67 2.38 5.68 3.57
N SER A 68 2.07 6.56 4.51
CA SER A 68 2.80 7.81 4.72
C SER A 68 2.78 8.18 6.20
N GLU A 69 3.87 8.77 6.67
CA GLU A 69 3.96 9.36 8.01
C GLU A 69 3.30 10.74 7.99
N ILE A 70 2.44 11.02 8.98
CA ILE A 70 1.84 12.34 9.18
C ILE A 70 2.71 13.11 10.17
N ASP A 71 3.39 14.14 9.68
CA ASP A 71 4.00 15.14 10.54
C ASP A 71 2.92 16.05 11.15
N LYS A 72 3.06 16.38 12.43
CA LYS A 72 2.17 17.29 13.16
C LYS A 72 2.10 18.68 12.55
N ASP A 73 3.19 19.12 11.92
CA ASP A 73 3.31 20.42 11.27
C ASP A 73 2.78 20.43 9.82
N SER A 74 2.48 19.26 9.24
CA SER A 74 1.91 19.15 7.90
C SER A 74 0.50 19.73 7.81
N GLN A 75 0.16 20.36 6.69
CA GLN A 75 -1.21 20.81 6.45
C GLN A 75 -2.19 19.63 6.35
N PHE A 76 -1.73 18.46 5.92
CA PHE A 76 -2.56 17.23 5.86
C PHE A 76 -2.89 16.68 7.24
N ALA A 77 -2.13 17.01 8.29
CA ALA A 77 -2.49 16.65 9.66
C ALA A 77 -3.86 17.22 10.05
N LYS A 78 -4.25 18.37 9.49
CA LYS A 78 -5.55 19.00 9.76
C LYS A 78 -6.73 18.15 9.32
N TRP A 79 -6.54 17.29 8.32
CA TRP A 79 -7.59 16.35 7.89
C TRP A 79 -7.93 15.31 8.96
N LEU A 80 -7.07 15.09 9.96
CA LEU A 80 -7.40 14.22 11.10
C LEU A 80 -8.56 14.78 11.94
N GLY A 81 -8.84 16.09 11.90
CA GLY A 81 -9.96 16.68 12.62
C GLY A 81 -9.93 16.32 14.12
N ARG A 82 -10.95 15.56 14.57
CA ARG A 82 -11.05 15.12 15.97
C ARG A 82 -9.99 14.09 16.36
N ASP A 83 -9.43 13.37 15.39
CA ASP A 83 -8.39 12.35 15.56
C ASP A 83 -6.97 12.95 15.64
N TYR A 84 -6.83 14.28 15.59
CA TYR A 84 -5.52 14.96 15.60
C TYR A 84 -4.67 14.62 16.84
N TYR A 85 -5.31 14.36 17.99
CA TYR A 85 -4.61 14.03 19.24
C TYR A 85 -3.73 12.78 19.14
N TYR A 86 -3.95 11.90 18.15
CA TYR A 86 -3.04 10.74 17.95
C TYR A 86 -1.62 11.18 17.65
N LEU A 87 -1.41 12.34 17.02
CA LEU A 87 -0.08 12.86 16.72
C LEU A 87 0.73 13.20 17.98
N ASP A 88 0.06 13.42 19.12
CA ASP A 88 0.70 13.65 20.42
C ASP A 88 0.96 12.36 21.19
N GLN A 89 0.28 11.27 20.85
CA GLN A 89 0.38 9.99 21.55
C GLN A 89 1.37 9.02 20.91
N CYS A 90 1.70 9.24 19.65
CA CYS A 90 2.52 8.35 18.85
C CYS A 90 3.90 8.97 18.64
N ALA A 91 4.95 8.15 18.74
CA ALA A 91 6.27 8.58 18.28
C ALA A 91 6.26 8.84 16.77
N LYS A 92 5.51 8.00 16.03
CA LYS A 92 5.21 8.18 14.61
C LYS A 92 3.77 7.78 14.34
N PHE A 93 3.07 8.58 13.55
CA PHE A 93 1.72 8.28 13.11
C PHE A 93 1.70 8.11 11.60
N TYR A 94 1.14 7.00 11.15
CA TYR A 94 1.04 6.66 9.74
C TYR A 94 -0.42 6.66 9.29
N VAL A 95 -0.68 7.24 8.12
CA VAL A 95 -1.91 6.98 7.39
C VAL A 95 -1.62 5.91 6.35
N THR A 96 -2.51 4.92 6.28
CA THR A 96 -2.43 3.84 5.31
C THR A 96 -3.70 3.73 4.49
N ALA A 97 -3.57 3.35 3.23
CA ALA A 97 -4.67 2.86 2.41
C ALA A 97 -4.35 1.42 2.00
N LEU A 98 -5.23 0.50 2.37
CA LEU A 98 -5.03 -0.94 2.22
C LEU A 98 -6.01 -1.52 1.19
N TYR A 99 -5.51 -2.36 0.31
CA TYR A 99 -6.29 -3.13 -0.64
C TYR A 99 -5.99 -4.61 -0.51
N SER A 100 -7.03 -5.42 -0.76
CA SER A 100 -6.95 -6.86 -0.94
C SER A 100 -7.89 -7.24 -2.07
N ASP A 101 -7.48 -8.19 -2.90
CA ASP A 101 -8.38 -8.87 -3.82
C ASP A 101 -9.52 -9.54 -3.03
N LEU A 102 -10.73 -9.52 -3.58
CA LEU A 102 -11.94 -10.09 -2.96
C LEU A 102 -11.97 -11.61 -3.06
N ASP A 103 -11.26 -12.18 -4.03
CA ASP A 103 -11.20 -13.63 -4.25
C ASP A 103 -10.20 -14.32 -3.29
N LEU A 104 -9.49 -13.54 -2.48
CA LEU A 104 -8.62 -14.04 -1.42
C LEU A 104 -9.41 -14.37 -0.15
N GLY A 105 -9.14 -15.55 0.42
CA GLY A 105 -9.68 -15.91 1.74
C GLY A 105 -9.17 -15.01 2.88
N GLU A 106 -8.04 -14.34 2.68
CA GLU A 106 -7.44 -13.38 3.62
C GLU A 106 -7.64 -11.94 3.10
N GLY A 107 -8.59 -11.20 3.67
CA GLY A 107 -8.93 -9.84 3.22
C GLY A 107 -8.10 -8.70 3.84
N ILE A 108 -8.57 -7.47 3.70
CA ILE A 108 -7.91 -6.25 4.24
C ILE A 108 -7.55 -6.35 5.74
N THR A 109 -8.40 -6.99 6.55
CA THR A 109 -8.15 -7.18 7.99
C THR A 109 -6.88 -7.99 8.25
N TYR A 110 -6.58 -8.96 7.40
CA TYR A 110 -5.34 -9.73 7.47
C TYR A 110 -4.12 -8.83 7.24
N LEU A 111 -4.15 -8.00 6.20
CA LEU A 111 -3.08 -7.06 5.90
C LEU A 111 -2.86 -6.06 7.05
N ALA A 112 -3.93 -5.53 7.63
CA ALA A 112 -3.85 -4.71 8.83
C ALA A 112 -3.20 -5.44 10.00
N SER A 113 -3.51 -6.73 10.21
CA SER A 113 -2.90 -7.54 11.27
C SER A 113 -1.38 -7.75 11.09
N LYS A 114 -0.88 -7.69 9.84
CA LYS A 114 0.56 -7.76 9.56
C LYS A 114 1.27 -6.47 9.98
N LEU A 115 0.64 -5.32 9.79
CA LEU A 115 1.13 -4.04 10.28
C LEU A 115 1.11 -4.00 11.81
N GLU A 116 0.05 -4.52 12.43
CA GLU A 116 -0.04 -4.66 13.90
C GLU A 116 1.09 -5.55 14.45
N LYS A 117 1.37 -6.69 13.81
CA LYS A 117 2.51 -7.55 14.15
C LYS A 117 3.88 -6.90 13.91
N ALA A 118 3.95 -5.88 13.07
CA ALA A 118 5.15 -5.06 12.86
C ALA A 118 5.29 -3.92 13.90
N GLY A 119 4.46 -3.93 14.96
CA GLY A 119 4.53 -2.96 16.06
C GLY A 119 3.77 -1.67 15.80
N LEU A 120 2.74 -1.70 14.95
CA LEU A 120 1.89 -0.55 14.66
C LEU A 120 0.47 -0.74 15.22
N ASP A 121 0.08 0.09 16.18
CA ASP A 121 -1.26 0.04 16.77
C ASP A 121 -2.28 0.71 15.83
N LYS A 122 -3.24 -0.07 15.33
CA LYS A 122 -4.29 0.45 14.44
C LYS A 122 -5.20 1.47 15.16
N ARG A 123 -5.51 2.58 14.48
CA ARG A 123 -6.41 3.66 14.90
C ARG A 123 -7.47 3.94 13.85
N SER A 124 -8.64 4.36 14.30
CA SER A 124 -9.67 4.93 13.42
C SER A 124 -9.28 6.36 13.06
N ILE A 125 -9.43 6.74 11.80
CA ILE A 125 -9.13 8.08 11.28
C ILE A 125 -10.29 8.54 10.38
N GLN A 126 -11.46 8.71 10.98
CA GLN A 126 -12.69 8.88 10.21
C GLN A 126 -12.66 10.18 9.41
N ASP A 127 -12.35 11.29 10.08
CA ASP A 127 -12.33 12.62 9.46
C ASP A 127 -11.28 12.65 8.33
N PHE A 128 -10.11 12.02 8.54
CA PHE A 128 -9.08 11.93 7.49
C PHE A 128 -9.57 11.11 6.30
N SER A 129 -10.23 9.99 6.56
CA SER A 129 -10.76 9.10 5.52
C SER A 129 -11.78 9.80 4.64
N GLU A 130 -12.63 10.65 5.22
CA GLU A 130 -13.62 11.44 4.50
C GLU A 130 -12.94 12.51 3.62
N ASN A 131 -12.01 13.28 4.19
CA ASN A 131 -11.26 14.30 3.44
C ASN A 131 -10.42 13.69 2.32
N PHE A 132 -9.73 12.58 2.58
CA PHE A 132 -8.91 11.87 1.60
C PHE A 132 -9.74 11.37 0.42
N LYS A 133 -10.94 10.81 0.68
CA LYS A 133 -11.87 10.35 -0.36
C LYS A 133 -12.48 11.48 -1.18
N ALA A 134 -12.67 12.65 -0.56
CA ALA A 134 -13.17 13.85 -1.25
C ALA A 134 -12.09 14.52 -2.12
N HIS A 135 -10.82 14.17 -1.95
CA HIS A 135 -9.73 14.77 -2.70
C HIS A 135 -9.73 14.33 -4.17
N GLN A 136 -9.47 15.24 -5.11
CA GLN A 136 -9.49 14.95 -6.55
C GLN A 136 -8.58 13.77 -6.95
N ASN A 137 -7.37 13.71 -6.38
CA ASN A 137 -6.42 12.66 -6.72
C ASN A 137 -6.85 11.26 -6.21
N PHE A 138 -7.84 11.16 -5.31
CA PHE A 138 -8.40 9.87 -4.92
C PHE A 138 -9.01 9.13 -6.12
N ALA A 139 -9.74 9.87 -6.96
CA ALA A 139 -10.33 9.36 -8.19
C ALA A 139 -9.27 9.06 -9.25
N ASP A 140 -8.29 9.96 -9.43
CA ASP A 140 -7.20 9.80 -10.39
C ASP A 140 -6.41 8.52 -10.14
N TRP A 141 -6.13 8.22 -8.86
CA TRP A 141 -5.42 7.02 -8.44
C TRP A 141 -6.32 5.78 -8.30
N LYS A 142 -7.63 5.90 -8.57
CA LYS A 142 -8.63 4.81 -8.52
C LYS A 142 -8.66 4.07 -7.16
N LEU A 143 -8.62 4.82 -6.06
CA LEU A 143 -8.49 4.26 -4.71
C LEU A 143 -9.82 3.80 -4.07
N TYR A 144 -10.89 3.65 -4.86
CA TYR A 144 -12.25 3.34 -4.36
C TYR A 144 -12.35 2.04 -3.53
N ASN A 145 -11.53 1.04 -3.87
CA ASN A 145 -11.52 -0.26 -3.19
C ASN A 145 -10.53 -0.32 -2.02
N TYR A 146 -9.94 0.81 -1.63
CA TYR A 146 -8.99 0.88 -0.53
C TYR A 146 -9.69 1.26 0.77
N LYS A 147 -9.27 0.64 1.86
CA LYS A 147 -9.69 1.01 3.21
C LYS A 147 -8.59 1.78 3.90
N LEU A 148 -8.93 2.93 4.46
CA LEU A 148 -7.99 3.76 5.19
C LEU A 148 -7.94 3.39 6.68
N TYR A 149 -6.73 3.39 7.23
CA TYR A 149 -6.47 3.23 8.65
C TYR A 149 -5.34 4.14 9.10
N GLY A 150 -5.42 4.60 10.35
CA GLY A 150 -4.30 5.21 11.04
C GLY A 150 -3.51 4.11 11.74
N PHE A 151 -2.21 4.29 11.86
CA PHE A 151 -1.32 3.36 12.56
C PHE A 151 -0.35 4.15 13.43
N CYS A 152 -0.37 3.85 14.71
CA CYS A 152 0.43 4.50 15.73
C CYS A 152 1.63 3.63 16.08
N ARG A 153 2.84 4.15 15.93
CA ARG A 153 4.02 3.55 16.57
C ARG A 153 4.24 4.24 17.91
N LYS A 154 4.23 3.45 18.98
CA LYS A 154 4.57 3.94 20.31
C LYS A 154 6.07 4.25 20.40
N PRO A 155 6.47 5.20 21.26
CA PRO A 155 7.88 5.36 21.62
C PRO A 155 8.38 4.06 22.27
N VAL A 156 9.51 3.53 21.81
CA VAL A 156 10.21 2.43 22.47
C VAL A 156 11.32 3.05 23.31
N GLU A 157 11.37 2.73 24.61
CA GLU A 157 12.40 3.25 25.52
C GLU A 157 13.79 2.83 25.03
N GLY A 158 14.65 3.81 24.74
CA GLY A 158 16.04 3.58 24.31
C GLY A 158 16.26 3.49 22.80
N GLU A 159 15.22 3.52 21.96
CA GLU A 159 15.34 3.53 20.50
C GLU A 159 15.03 4.91 19.93
N SER A 160 16.06 5.57 19.39
CA SER A 160 15.95 6.86 18.71
C SER A 160 15.84 6.74 17.18
N GLY A 161 15.59 5.53 16.65
CA GLY A 161 15.61 5.23 15.23
C GLY A 161 14.34 4.55 14.75
N SER A 162 13.90 4.89 13.54
CA SER A 162 12.78 4.21 12.90
C SER A 162 13.17 2.77 12.59
N GLU A 163 12.71 1.80 13.39
CA GLU A 163 12.74 0.42 12.95
C GLU A 163 11.92 0.30 11.65
N ASP A 164 12.54 -0.26 10.63
CA ASP A 164 11.92 -0.57 9.35
C ASP A 164 10.60 -1.35 9.56
N ILE A 165 9.50 -0.91 8.93
CA ILE A 165 8.22 -1.63 9.03
C ILE A 165 8.29 -2.83 8.09
N VAL A 166 8.53 -4.03 8.64
CA VAL A 166 8.68 -5.25 7.84
C VAL A 166 7.34 -5.97 7.68
N VAL A 167 6.89 -6.13 6.43
CA VAL A 167 5.65 -6.85 6.07
C VAL A 167 5.98 -8.17 5.39
N SER A 168 5.37 -9.25 5.89
CA SER A 168 5.50 -10.61 5.35
C SER A 168 4.14 -11.19 4.97
N ILE A 169 3.94 -11.40 3.67
CA ILE A 169 2.76 -12.01 3.06
C ILE A 169 3.12 -13.43 2.59
N PRO A 170 2.36 -14.47 2.97
CA PRO A 170 2.61 -15.85 2.56
C PRO A 170 2.72 -16.02 1.05
N GLY A 171 3.73 -16.77 0.63
CA GLY A 171 4.04 -16.98 -0.79
C GLY A 171 4.77 -15.81 -1.46
N PHE A 172 4.93 -14.67 -0.79
CA PHE A 172 5.74 -13.56 -1.28
C PHE A 172 7.02 -13.41 -0.46
N LYS A 173 8.01 -12.71 -1.02
CA LYS A 173 9.19 -12.28 -0.26
C LYS A 173 8.77 -11.23 0.77
N THR A 174 9.46 -11.23 1.91
CA THR A 174 9.32 -10.17 2.92
C THR A 174 9.77 -8.83 2.35
N LYS A 175 9.08 -7.74 2.72
CA LYS A 175 9.38 -6.39 2.23
C LYS A 175 9.30 -5.35 3.35
N THR A 176 10.24 -4.43 3.34
CA THR A 176 10.26 -3.24 4.21
C THR A 176 9.46 -2.09 3.59
N LEU A 177 8.51 -1.55 4.35
CA LEU A 177 7.78 -0.32 4.04
C LEU A 177 8.58 0.93 4.37
#